data_AF-A0A6B2XHD8-F1
#
_entry.id   AF-A0A6B2XHD8-F1
#
_cell.length_a   1.000
_cell.length_b   1.000
_cell.length_c   1.000
_cell.angle_alpha   90.00
_cell.angle_beta   90.00
_cell.angle_gamma   90.00
#
_symmetry.space_group_name_H-M   'P 1'
#
loop_
_entity.id
_entity.type
_entity.pdbx_description
1 polymer ?
#
loop_
_entity_poly.entity_id
_entity_poly.type
_entity_poly.pdbx_seq_one_letter_code
_entity_poly.pdbx_strand_id
1 'polypeptide(L)'
;MGGVTTIGDRAERRPKQDRSRATRQRLLEAAVSCLAEHGWAGSTVTVVAERAGVSRGAAQHHFPTREDLFTAAVEYVAEERSTALRALFPEGAADDRRAVVSALVDLYTGPLFRAALHLWVAASNEEQLRPRVTELEARVGRETHRIAVELLAADEKKPGVRETVQGLLDMARGLGLANLLTDDHARREKVVEQWAVLLDEALL
;
A
#
# COMPACT_ATOMS: atom_id res chain seq x y z
N MET A 1 -16.03 51.41 -20.52
CA MET A 1 -16.36 50.07 -21.04
C MET A 1 -15.06 49.32 -21.23
N GLY A 2 -14.78 48.13 -20.71
CA GLY A 2 -15.50 47.15 -19.93
C GLY A 2 -14.55 45.95 -19.89
N GLY A 3 -14.12 45.54 -18.71
CA GLY A 3 -13.17 44.43 -18.54
C GLY A 3 -13.80 43.12 -18.97
N VAL A 4 -13.12 42.38 -19.85
CA VAL A 4 -13.50 41.00 -20.20
C VAL A 4 -12.66 40.07 -19.34
N THR A 5 -13.28 39.58 -18.27
CA THR A 5 -12.71 38.53 -17.42
C THR A 5 -12.76 37.20 -18.18
N THR A 6 -11.60 36.59 -18.33
CA THR A 6 -11.36 35.25 -18.88
C THR A 6 -12.06 34.17 -18.05
N ILE A 7 -13.26 33.75 -18.45
CA ILE A 7 -14.01 32.65 -17.80
C ILE A 7 -13.75 31.29 -18.50
N GLY A 8 -13.31 31.28 -19.77
CA GLY A 8 -13.11 30.04 -20.56
C GLY A 8 -11.92 29.16 -20.14
N ASP A 9 -10.87 29.75 -19.57
CA ASP A 9 -9.59 29.06 -19.31
C ASP A 9 -9.60 28.19 -18.04
N ARG A 10 -10.54 28.42 -17.10
CA ARG A 10 -10.71 27.57 -15.91
C ARG A 10 -11.57 26.33 -16.19
N ALA A 11 -12.52 26.43 -17.12
CA ALA A 11 -13.45 25.36 -17.44
C ALA A 11 -12.85 24.31 -18.39
N GLU A 12 -11.89 24.64 -19.26
CA GLU A 12 -11.17 23.66 -20.10
C GLU A 12 -9.99 22.98 -19.38
N ARG A 13 -9.33 23.68 -18.45
CA ARG A 13 -8.23 23.13 -17.66
C ARG A 13 -8.69 22.03 -16.70
N ARG A 14 -9.87 22.15 -16.09
CA ARG A 14 -10.45 21.16 -15.16
C ARG A 14 -10.69 19.78 -15.82
N PRO A 15 -11.42 19.66 -16.94
CA PRO A 15 -11.64 18.40 -17.65
C PRO A 15 -10.36 17.73 -18.17
N LYS A 16 -9.32 18.51 -18.47
CA LYS A 16 -8.02 17.97 -18.87
C LYS A 16 -7.25 17.41 -17.67
N GLN A 17 -7.31 18.09 -16.52
CA GLN A 17 -6.70 17.64 -15.28
C GLN A 17 -7.38 16.38 -14.72
N ASP A 18 -8.70 16.31 -14.78
CA ASP A 18 -9.47 15.16 -14.29
C ASP A 18 -9.20 13.91 -15.14
N ARG A 19 -9.15 14.06 -16.47
CA ARG A 19 -8.76 12.97 -17.38
C ARG A 19 -7.32 12.50 -17.16
N SER A 20 -6.40 13.45 -16.88
CA SER A 20 -5.00 13.15 -16.57
C SER A 20 -4.88 12.36 -15.26
N ARG A 21 -5.61 12.75 -14.22
CA ARG A 21 -5.67 12.03 -12.93
C ARG A 21 -6.25 10.62 -13.09
N ALA A 22 -7.37 10.47 -13.79
CA ALA A 22 -7.99 9.18 -14.05
C ALA A 22 -7.08 8.25 -14.87
N THR A 23 -6.33 8.80 -15.82
CA THR A 23 -5.33 8.04 -16.60
C THR A 23 -4.19 7.59 -15.72
N ARG A 24 -3.66 8.47 -14.87
CA ARG A 24 -2.62 8.13 -13.90
C ARG A 24 -3.09 7.01 -12.97
N GLN A 25 -4.29 7.10 -12.40
CA GLN A 25 -4.84 6.07 -11.52
C GLN A 25 -4.92 4.70 -12.20
N ARG A 26 -5.49 4.62 -13.41
CA ARG A 26 -5.54 3.36 -14.18
C ARG A 26 -4.17 2.73 -14.40
N LEU A 27 -3.14 3.56 -14.67
CA LEU A 27 -1.77 3.08 -14.83
C LEU A 27 -1.21 2.48 -13.53
N LEU A 28 -1.49 3.07 -12.38
CA LEU A 28 -1.01 2.57 -11.08
C LEU A 28 -1.69 1.26 -10.70
N GLU A 29 -3.01 1.16 -10.86
CA GLU A 29 -3.78 -0.05 -10.59
C GLU A 29 -3.34 -1.21 -11.51
N ALA A 30 -3.15 -0.92 -12.80
CA ALA A 30 -2.62 -1.87 -13.76
C ALA A 30 -1.18 -2.27 -13.44
N ALA A 31 -0.34 -1.34 -12.97
CA ALA A 31 1.02 -1.62 -12.56
C ALA A 31 1.08 -2.59 -11.38
N VAL A 32 0.30 -2.37 -10.32
CA VAL A 32 0.24 -3.30 -9.17
C VAL A 32 -0.22 -4.68 -9.62
N SER A 33 -1.24 -4.76 -10.47
CA SER A 33 -1.75 -6.03 -11.01
C SER A 33 -0.70 -6.77 -11.84
N CYS A 34 -0.02 -6.07 -12.75
CA CYS A 34 1.08 -6.63 -13.54
C CYS A 34 2.21 -7.14 -12.65
N LEU A 35 2.61 -6.36 -11.64
CA LEU A 35 3.69 -6.73 -10.74
C LEU A 35 3.32 -7.94 -9.88
N ALA A 36 2.07 -8.00 -9.40
CA ALA A 36 1.57 -9.14 -8.64
C ALA A 36 1.47 -10.42 -9.48
N GLU A 37 1.12 -10.33 -10.76
CA GLU A 37 0.89 -11.50 -11.62
C GLU A 37 2.15 -11.98 -12.35
N HIS A 38 2.93 -11.05 -12.90
CA HIS A 38 4.06 -11.33 -13.80
C HIS A 38 5.42 -11.06 -13.15
N GLY A 39 5.44 -10.53 -11.93
CA GLY A 39 6.67 -10.13 -11.24
C GLY A 39 7.38 -8.96 -11.93
N TRP A 40 8.56 -8.63 -11.42
CA TRP A 40 9.35 -7.48 -11.88
C TRP A 40 9.79 -7.59 -13.35
N ALA A 41 10.31 -8.76 -13.75
CA ALA A 41 10.84 -8.98 -15.09
C ALA A 41 9.75 -8.95 -16.18
N GLY A 42 8.56 -9.48 -15.89
CA GLY A 42 7.43 -9.51 -16.83
C GLY A 42 6.66 -8.20 -16.93
N SER A 43 6.95 -7.22 -16.07
CA SER A 43 6.18 -5.98 -15.97
C SER A 43 6.96 -4.81 -16.58
N THR A 44 6.48 -4.28 -17.70
CA THR A 44 7.07 -3.11 -18.38
C THR A 44 6.05 -1.99 -18.50
N VAL A 45 6.51 -0.74 -18.72
CA VAL A 45 5.61 0.40 -18.96
C VAL A 45 4.65 0.13 -20.12
N THR A 46 5.10 -0.59 -21.16
CA THR A 46 4.25 -0.97 -22.30
C THR A 46 3.15 -1.96 -21.90
N VAL A 47 3.51 -3.03 -21.18
CA VAL A 47 2.54 -4.03 -20.69
C VAL A 47 1.51 -3.40 -19.77
N VAL A 48 1.95 -2.49 -18.89
CA VAL A 48 1.03 -1.73 -18.03
C VAL A 48 0.12 -0.81 -18.83
N ALA A 49 0.66 -0.09 -19.83
CA ALA A 49 -0.14 0.81 -20.66
C ALA A 49 -1.24 0.05 -21.42
N GLU A 50 -0.91 -1.09 -22.00
CA GLU A 50 -1.86 -1.99 -22.67
C GLU A 50 -2.97 -2.43 -21.71
N ARG A 51 -2.59 -2.93 -20.52
CA ARG A 51 -3.54 -3.35 -19.49
C ARG A 51 -4.44 -2.22 -19.00
N ALA A 52 -3.89 -1.02 -18.85
CA ALA A 52 -4.63 0.17 -18.42
C ALA A 52 -5.57 0.71 -19.51
N GLY A 53 -5.47 0.23 -20.77
CA GLY A 53 -6.17 0.83 -21.91
C GLY A 53 -5.70 2.27 -22.17
N VAL A 54 -4.40 2.50 -22.09
CA VAL A 54 -3.74 3.80 -22.26
C VAL A 54 -2.68 3.69 -23.35
N SER A 55 -2.51 4.73 -24.16
CA SER A 55 -1.45 4.73 -25.18
C SER A 55 -0.06 4.73 -24.54
N ARG A 56 0.91 4.08 -25.19
CA ARG A 56 2.31 4.06 -24.71
C ARG A 56 2.89 5.46 -24.50
N GLY A 57 2.59 6.40 -25.40
CA GLY A 57 3.04 7.78 -25.29
C GLY A 57 2.45 8.51 -24.07
N ALA A 58 1.17 8.28 -23.77
CA ALA A 58 0.55 8.83 -22.57
C ALA A 58 1.13 8.20 -21.28
N ALA A 59 1.36 6.89 -21.28
CA ALA A 59 1.99 6.22 -20.14
C ALA A 59 3.41 6.73 -19.88
N GLN A 60 4.24 6.87 -20.92
CA GLN A 60 5.59 7.43 -20.81
C GLN A 60 5.61 8.90 -20.40
N HIS A 61 4.58 9.67 -20.75
CA HIS A 61 4.43 11.05 -20.28
C HIS A 61 4.16 11.11 -18.77
N HIS A 62 3.37 10.17 -18.22
CA HIS A 62 3.11 10.09 -16.79
C HIS A 62 4.27 9.47 -16.01
N PHE A 63 4.90 8.43 -16.56
CA PHE A 63 5.97 7.68 -15.92
C PHE A 63 7.09 7.41 -16.94
N PRO A 64 8.15 8.23 -16.92
CA PRO A 64 9.25 8.12 -17.88
C PRO A 64 9.99 6.79 -17.78
N THR A 65 10.11 6.25 -16.57
CA THR A 65 10.78 4.99 -16.29
C THR A 65 9.83 3.98 -15.66
N ARG A 66 10.25 2.71 -15.75
CA ARG A 66 9.55 1.59 -15.14
C ARG A 66 9.59 1.69 -13.61
N GLU A 67 10.72 2.16 -13.09
CA GLU A 67 11.00 2.34 -11.67
C GLU A 67 10.12 3.45 -11.08
N ASP A 68 9.93 4.56 -11.81
CA ASP A 68 8.99 5.63 -11.42
C ASP A 68 7.55 5.09 -11.34
N LEU A 69 7.13 4.30 -12.33
CA LEU A 69 5.80 3.70 -12.39
C LEU A 69 5.52 2.78 -11.20
N PHE A 70 6.39 1.79 -10.97
CA PHE A 70 6.12 0.77 -9.94
C PHE A 70 6.29 1.30 -8.51
N THR A 71 7.24 2.20 -8.27
CA THR A 71 7.38 2.84 -6.96
C THR A 71 6.13 3.66 -6.64
N ALA A 72 5.66 4.46 -7.59
CA ALA A 72 4.43 5.23 -7.43
C ALA A 72 3.17 4.35 -7.32
N ALA A 73 3.15 3.19 -7.97
CA ALA A 73 2.02 2.26 -7.93
C ALA A 73 1.89 1.59 -6.56
N VAL A 74 3.00 1.09 -6.00
CA VAL A 74 3.00 0.51 -4.65
C VAL A 74 2.67 1.58 -3.60
N GLU A 75 3.21 2.79 -3.73
CA GLU A 75 2.85 3.93 -2.89
C GLU A 75 1.36 4.22 -2.92
N TYR A 76 0.80 4.42 -4.11
CA TYR A 76 -0.61 4.77 -4.27
C TYR A 76 -1.54 3.73 -3.65
N VAL A 77 -1.31 2.46 -3.92
CA VAL A 77 -2.20 1.40 -3.40
C VAL A 77 -1.97 1.17 -1.90
N ALA A 78 -0.77 1.44 -1.36
CA ALA A 78 -0.54 1.43 0.08
C ALA A 78 -1.32 2.54 0.80
N GLU A 79 -1.39 3.73 0.21
CA GLU A 79 -2.18 4.87 0.72
C GLU A 79 -3.69 4.59 0.66
N GLU A 80 -4.19 4.03 -0.44
CA GLU A 80 -5.59 3.60 -0.55
C GLU A 80 -5.94 2.53 0.49
N ARG A 81 -5.07 1.54 0.71
CA ARG A 81 -5.28 0.51 1.74
C ARG A 81 -5.24 1.08 3.15
N SER A 82 -4.34 2.00 3.42
CA SER A 82 -4.26 2.71 4.71
C SER A 82 -5.57 3.47 4.99
N THR A 83 -6.12 4.11 3.98
CA THR A 83 -7.41 4.81 4.05
C THR A 83 -8.57 3.83 4.26
N ALA A 84 -8.60 2.73 3.51
CA ALA A 84 -9.62 1.70 3.65
C ALA A 84 -9.59 1.05 5.04
N LEU A 85 -8.40 0.77 5.57
CA LEU A 85 -8.21 0.21 6.90
C LEU A 85 -8.78 1.13 7.99
N ARG A 86 -8.50 2.44 7.92
CA ARG A 86 -9.10 3.42 8.85
C ARG A 86 -10.63 3.44 8.75
N ALA A 87 -11.17 3.30 7.54
CA ALA A 87 -12.61 3.31 7.30
C ALA A 87 -13.35 2.07 7.84
N LEU A 88 -12.65 0.96 8.09
CA LEU A 88 -13.23 -0.22 8.75
C LEU A 88 -13.57 0.04 10.23
N PHE A 89 -12.94 1.05 10.84
CA PHE A 89 -13.04 1.34 12.27
C PHE A 89 -13.34 2.83 12.53
N PRO A 90 -14.49 3.35 12.06
CA PRO A 90 -14.79 4.78 12.08
C PRO A 90 -14.92 5.38 13.49
N GLU A 91 -15.28 4.58 14.49
CA GLU A 91 -15.42 5.00 15.89
C GLU A 91 -14.21 4.58 16.75
N GLY A 92 -13.13 4.13 16.12
CA GLY A 92 -12.04 3.43 16.78
C GLY A 92 -12.34 1.94 16.95
N ALA A 93 -11.33 1.17 17.37
CA ALA A 93 -11.41 -0.29 17.44
C ALA A 93 -10.95 -0.84 18.81
N ALA A 94 -11.00 -0.01 19.84
CA ALA A 94 -10.56 -0.37 21.19
C ALA A 94 -11.31 -1.60 21.74
N ASP A 95 -12.55 -1.82 21.31
CA ASP A 95 -13.43 -2.88 21.81
C ASP A 95 -13.35 -4.20 21.02
N ASP A 96 -12.68 -4.23 19.85
CA ASP A 96 -12.49 -5.46 19.06
C ASP A 96 -11.05 -5.60 18.54
N ARG A 97 -10.17 -5.96 19.47
CA ARG A 97 -8.74 -6.11 19.18
C ARG A 97 -8.46 -7.21 18.16
N ARG A 98 -9.24 -8.29 18.17
CA ARG A 98 -9.11 -9.37 17.18
C ARG A 98 -9.38 -8.85 15.78
N ALA A 99 -10.44 -8.06 15.58
CA ALA A 99 -10.73 -7.47 14.28
C ALA A 99 -9.60 -6.58 13.78
N VAL A 100 -8.99 -5.77 14.66
CA VAL A 100 -7.82 -4.93 14.31
C VAL A 100 -6.64 -5.80 13.89
N VAL A 101 -6.29 -6.82 14.67
CA VAL A 101 -5.19 -7.73 14.36
C VAL A 101 -5.43 -8.43 13.02
N SER A 102 -6.65 -8.92 12.77
CA SER A 102 -7.03 -9.53 11.49
C SER A 102 -6.86 -8.55 10.33
N ALA A 103 -7.38 -7.34 10.45
CA ALA A 103 -7.32 -6.33 9.40
C ALA A 103 -5.88 -5.90 9.09
N LEU A 104 -5.01 -5.81 10.11
CA LEU A 104 -3.59 -5.53 9.94
C LEU A 104 -2.87 -6.70 9.26
N VAL A 105 -3.21 -7.95 9.60
CA VAL A 105 -2.68 -9.14 8.92
C VAL A 105 -3.09 -9.18 7.44
N ASP A 106 -4.33 -8.79 7.13
CA ASP A 106 -4.86 -8.81 5.77
C ASP A 106 -4.19 -7.80 4.83
N LEU A 107 -3.53 -6.76 5.37
CA LEU A 107 -2.66 -5.89 4.58
C LEU A 107 -1.55 -6.69 3.86
N TYR A 108 -1.09 -7.78 4.47
CA TYR A 108 0.05 -8.58 4.00
C TYR A 108 -0.35 -9.86 3.27
N THR A 109 -1.63 -10.25 3.22
CA THR A 109 -2.06 -11.51 2.57
C THR A 109 -2.58 -11.33 1.15
N GLY A 110 -2.71 -10.08 0.66
CA GLY A 110 -3.30 -9.76 -0.65
C GLY A 110 -2.32 -9.44 -1.79
N PRO A 111 -2.85 -9.16 -3.00
CA PRO A 111 -2.05 -8.92 -4.22
C PRO A 111 -1.04 -7.77 -4.13
N LEU A 112 -1.34 -6.70 -3.37
CA LEU A 112 -0.40 -5.59 -3.16
C LEU A 112 0.88 -6.08 -2.49
N PHE A 113 0.77 -6.92 -1.46
CA PHE A 113 1.95 -7.40 -0.75
C PHE A 113 2.83 -8.24 -1.67
N ARG A 114 2.22 -9.09 -2.51
CA ARG A 114 2.93 -9.83 -3.56
C ARG A 114 3.64 -8.88 -4.55
N ALA A 115 2.98 -7.82 -4.99
CA ALA A 115 3.58 -6.80 -5.85
C ALA A 115 4.78 -6.11 -5.15
N ALA A 116 4.60 -5.66 -3.90
CA ALA A 116 5.65 -5.03 -3.11
C ALA A 116 6.85 -5.97 -2.90
N LEU A 117 6.62 -7.27 -2.66
CA LEU A 117 7.69 -8.27 -2.54
C LEU A 117 8.51 -8.39 -3.82
N HIS A 118 7.87 -8.40 -5.00
CA HIS A 118 8.60 -8.39 -6.27
C HIS A 118 9.46 -7.13 -6.42
N LEU A 119 8.97 -5.97 -5.97
CA LEU A 119 9.74 -4.73 -5.96
C LEU A 119 10.93 -4.78 -4.97
N TRP A 120 10.74 -5.35 -3.78
CA TRP A 120 11.81 -5.53 -2.79
C TRP A 120 12.91 -6.46 -3.29
N VAL A 121 12.54 -7.58 -3.90
CA VAL A 121 13.50 -8.52 -4.51
C VAL A 121 14.23 -7.86 -5.68
N ALA A 122 13.57 -7.02 -6.47
CA ALA A 122 14.26 -6.24 -7.51
C ALA A 122 15.28 -5.28 -6.87
N ALA A 123 14.87 -4.51 -5.86
CA ALA A 123 15.71 -3.55 -5.16
C ALA A 123 16.91 -4.18 -4.43
N SER A 124 16.81 -5.43 -3.98
CA SER A 124 17.95 -6.13 -3.38
C SER A 124 19.05 -6.40 -4.40
N ASN A 125 18.67 -6.64 -5.66
CA ASN A 125 19.58 -6.98 -6.76
C ASN A 125 20.01 -5.77 -7.61
N GLU A 126 19.20 -4.71 -7.66
CA GLU A 126 19.44 -3.51 -8.48
C GLU A 126 19.79 -2.29 -7.61
N GLU A 127 21.06 -1.88 -7.61
CA GLU A 127 21.56 -0.81 -6.74
C GLU A 127 20.89 0.56 -7.00
N GLN A 128 20.50 0.85 -8.24
CA GLN A 128 19.84 2.11 -8.58
C GLN A 128 18.40 2.19 -8.06
N LEU A 129 17.73 1.05 -7.88
CA LEU A 129 16.35 0.96 -7.38
C LEU A 129 16.31 0.99 -5.85
N ARG A 130 17.38 0.50 -5.21
CA ARG A 130 17.46 0.34 -3.75
C ARG A 130 17.08 1.59 -2.96
N PRO A 131 17.64 2.79 -3.20
CA PRO A 131 17.32 3.98 -2.39
C PRO A 131 15.83 4.34 -2.44
N ARG A 132 15.25 4.29 -3.64
CA ARG A 132 13.84 4.63 -3.87
C ARG A 132 12.91 3.68 -3.13
N VAL A 133 13.20 2.38 -3.18
CA VAL A 133 12.38 1.35 -2.54
C VAL A 133 12.55 1.36 -1.02
N THR A 134 13.76 1.60 -0.51
CA THR A 134 13.98 1.75 0.94
C THR A 134 13.29 2.97 1.51
N GLU A 135 13.29 4.10 0.78
CA GLU A 135 12.58 5.31 1.19
C GLU A 135 11.06 5.08 1.23
N LEU A 136 10.53 4.43 0.19
CA LEU A 136 9.13 4.04 0.12
C LEU A 136 8.74 3.09 1.27
N GLU A 137 9.52 2.03 1.49
CA GLU A 137 9.27 1.04 2.56
C GLU A 137 9.27 1.71 3.94
N ALA A 138 10.25 2.58 4.21
CA ALA A 138 10.31 3.31 5.46
C ALA A 138 9.10 4.24 5.65
N ARG A 139 8.62 4.91 4.58
CA ARG A 139 7.44 5.78 4.65
C ARG A 139 6.15 4.98 4.88
N VAL A 140 5.92 3.92 4.10
CA VAL A 140 4.74 3.06 4.23
C VAL A 140 4.73 2.33 5.57
N GLY A 141 5.88 1.84 6.02
CA GLY A 141 6.04 1.19 7.33
C GLY A 141 5.71 2.12 8.47
N ARG A 142 6.19 3.37 8.45
CA ARG A 142 5.85 4.39 9.46
C ARG A 142 4.35 4.69 9.50
N GLU A 143 3.71 4.84 8.35
CA GLU A 143 2.28 5.12 8.30
C GLU A 143 1.45 3.92 8.78
N THR A 144 1.81 2.71 8.37
CA THR A 144 1.15 1.48 8.84
C THR A 144 1.28 1.31 10.35
N HIS A 145 2.47 1.56 10.90
CA HIS A 145 2.70 1.55 12.34
C HIS A 145 1.85 2.60 13.06
N ARG A 146 1.78 3.81 12.53
CA ARG A 146 0.93 4.87 13.09
C ARG A 146 -0.54 4.47 13.13
N ILE A 147 -1.04 3.89 12.05
CA ILE A 147 -2.42 3.37 11.97
C ILE A 147 -2.65 2.27 13.00
N ALA A 148 -1.72 1.32 13.12
CA ALA A 148 -1.82 0.25 14.10
C ALA A 148 -1.89 0.80 15.54
N VAL A 149 -1.03 1.76 15.89
CA VAL A 149 -1.06 2.45 17.20
C VAL A 149 -2.41 3.12 17.44
N GLU A 150 -2.93 3.84 16.45
CA GLU A 150 -4.21 4.54 16.53
C GLU A 150 -5.39 3.57 16.71
N LEU A 151 -5.48 2.53 15.88
CA LEU A 151 -6.56 1.55 15.92
C LEU A 151 -6.55 0.72 17.21
N LEU A 152 -5.35 0.37 17.70
CA LEU A 152 -5.20 -0.37 18.95
C LEU A 152 -5.38 0.49 20.20
N ALA A 153 -5.49 1.82 20.03
CA ALA A 153 -5.43 2.82 21.12
C ALA A 153 -4.20 2.64 22.01
N ALA A 154 -3.05 2.33 21.40
CA ALA A 154 -1.83 1.96 22.11
C ALA A 154 -1.07 3.20 22.65
N ASP A 155 -0.71 3.19 23.94
CA ASP A 155 0.14 4.22 24.53
C ASP A 155 1.62 3.83 24.46
N GLU A 156 2.30 4.28 23.41
CA GLU A 156 3.72 4.00 23.20
C GLU A 156 4.67 4.60 24.26
N LYS A 157 4.17 5.42 25.20
CA LYS A 157 4.98 5.88 26.34
C LYS A 157 5.21 4.77 27.37
N LYS A 158 4.34 3.76 27.40
CA LYS A 158 4.51 2.59 28.26
C LYS A 158 5.63 1.70 27.67
N PRO A 159 6.61 1.27 28.48
CA PRO A 159 7.69 0.40 28.02
C PRO A 159 7.16 -0.85 27.33
N GLY A 160 7.69 -1.18 26.14
CA GLY A 160 7.34 -2.40 25.41
C GLY A 160 6.13 -2.29 24.48
N VAL A 161 5.29 -1.25 24.59
CA VAL A 161 4.09 -1.12 23.75
C VAL A 161 4.46 -0.93 22.27
N ARG A 162 5.42 -0.04 21.99
CA ARG A 162 5.92 0.20 20.63
C ARG A 162 6.47 -1.09 20.02
N GLU A 163 7.30 -1.82 20.76
CA GLU A 163 7.90 -3.07 20.31
C GLU A 163 6.84 -4.15 20.07
N THR A 164 5.78 -4.18 20.87
CA THR A 164 4.67 -5.12 20.71
C THR A 164 3.87 -4.82 19.44
N VAL A 165 3.55 -3.55 19.17
CA VAL A 165 2.86 -3.13 17.94
C VAL A 165 3.73 -3.39 16.71
N GLN A 166 5.03 -3.07 16.77
CA GLN A 166 5.95 -3.40 15.68
C GLN A 166 6.08 -4.91 15.47
N GLY A 167 6.15 -5.69 16.55
CA GLY A 167 6.18 -7.15 16.52
C GLY A 167 4.96 -7.77 15.85
N LEU A 168 3.76 -7.20 16.09
CA LEU A 168 2.55 -7.58 15.36
C LEU A 168 2.71 -7.39 13.84
N LEU A 169 3.23 -6.24 13.41
CA LEU A 169 3.40 -5.94 11.98
C LEU A 169 4.48 -6.82 11.32
N ASP A 170 5.57 -7.08 12.03
CA ASP A 170 6.64 -7.96 11.55
C ASP A 170 6.14 -9.41 11.44
N MET A 171 5.35 -9.87 12.41
CA MET A 171 4.69 -11.17 12.34
C MET A 171 3.68 -11.22 11.19
N ALA A 172 2.83 -10.20 11.03
CA ALA A 172 1.86 -10.11 9.94
C ALA A 172 2.52 -10.21 8.57
N ARG A 173 3.65 -9.51 8.38
CA ARG A 173 4.49 -9.62 7.18
C ARG A 173 5.03 -11.04 6.97
N GLY A 174 5.47 -11.70 8.03
CA GLY A 174 5.93 -13.09 7.99
C GLY A 174 4.82 -14.08 7.58
N LEU A 175 3.61 -13.90 8.11
CA LEU A 175 2.43 -14.68 7.71
C LEU A 175 2.05 -14.44 6.25
N GLY A 176 2.12 -13.19 5.78
CA GLY A 176 1.92 -12.84 4.38
C GLY A 176 2.92 -13.54 3.46
N LEU A 177 4.19 -13.64 3.86
CA LEU A 177 5.22 -14.35 3.10
C LEU A 177 4.93 -15.85 3.02
N ALA A 178 4.54 -16.48 4.14
CA ALA A 178 4.16 -17.90 4.16
C ALA A 178 2.95 -18.19 3.25
N ASN A 179 1.97 -17.28 3.23
CA ASN A 179 0.75 -17.39 2.41
C ASN A 179 1.00 -17.42 0.89
N LEU A 180 2.19 -17.02 0.43
CA LEU A 180 2.54 -17.09 -0.99
C LEU A 180 2.80 -18.53 -1.49
N LEU A 181 3.14 -19.45 -0.59
CA LEU A 181 3.52 -20.81 -0.96
C LEU A 181 2.42 -21.82 -0.64
N THR A 182 1.73 -21.63 0.48
CA THR A 182 0.68 -22.54 0.97
C THR A 182 -0.47 -21.75 1.59
N ASP A 183 -1.70 -22.23 1.39
CA ASP A 183 -2.84 -21.68 2.12
C ASP A 183 -2.78 -22.14 3.58
N ASP A 184 -2.33 -21.21 4.43
CA ASP A 184 -2.17 -21.42 5.87
C ASP A 184 -3.27 -20.74 6.69
N HIS A 185 -4.45 -20.49 6.09
CA HIS A 185 -5.57 -19.79 6.73
C HIS A 185 -5.88 -20.31 8.13
N ALA A 186 -6.01 -21.63 8.31
CA ALA A 186 -6.34 -22.23 9.61
C ALA A 186 -5.28 -21.97 10.68
N ARG A 187 -3.99 -21.91 10.31
CA ARG A 187 -2.91 -21.55 11.24
C ARG A 187 -2.92 -20.06 11.52
N ARG A 188 -3.11 -19.23 10.49
CA ARG A 188 -3.16 -17.77 10.58
C ARG A 188 -4.25 -17.30 11.54
N GLU A 189 -5.46 -17.86 11.48
CA GLU A 189 -6.55 -17.52 12.40
C GLU A 189 -6.17 -17.76 13.87
N LYS A 190 -5.50 -18.88 14.17
CA LYS A 190 -5.05 -19.18 15.54
C LYS A 190 -3.98 -18.21 16.02
N VAL A 191 -3.09 -17.78 15.11
CA VAL A 191 -2.05 -16.80 15.42
C VAL A 191 -2.68 -15.43 15.67
N VAL A 192 -3.63 -15.00 14.83
CA VAL A 192 -4.41 -13.77 15.02
C VAL A 192 -5.09 -13.76 16.39
N GLU A 193 -5.79 -14.84 16.75
CA GLU A 193 -6.44 -14.98 18.05
C GLU A 193 -5.44 -14.82 19.21
N GLN A 194 -4.32 -15.55 19.16
CA GLN A 194 -3.31 -15.49 20.21
C GLN A 194 -2.68 -14.09 20.35
N TRP A 195 -2.45 -13.40 19.24
CA TRP A 195 -1.91 -12.05 19.27
C TRP A 195 -2.89 -11.02 19.78
N ALA A 196 -4.19 -11.21 19.55
CA ALA A 196 -5.20 -10.35 20.15
C ALA A 196 -5.13 -10.41 21.69
N VAL A 197 -5.04 -11.61 22.26
CA VAL A 197 -4.88 -11.83 23.70
C VAL A 197 -3.59 -11.19 24.25
N LEU A 198 -2.46 -11.37 23.56
CA LEU A 198 -1.19 -10.77 23.99
C LEU A 198 -1.24 -9.24 23.98
N LEU A 199 -1.92 -8.64 22.99
CA LEU A 199 -2.10 -7.19 22.94
C LEU A 199 -3.08 -6.70 23.99
N ASP A 200 -4.10 -7.46 24.36
CA ASP A 200 -4.96 -7.13 25.51
C ASP A 200 -4.13 -6.99 26.78
N GLU A 201 -3.25 -7.94 27.06
CA GLU A 201 -2.37 -7.90 28.24
C GLU A 201 -1.34 -6.76 28.18
N ALA A 202 -0.74 -6.53 27.00
CA ALA A 202 0.33 -5.56 26.83
C ALA A 202 -0.14 -4.09 26.81
N LEU A 203 -1.42 -3.85 26.49
CA LEU A 203 -1.96 -2.48 26.34
C LEU A 203 -2.73 -1.97 27.57
N LEU A 204 -3.03 -2.82 28.56
CA LEU A 204 -3.56 -2.43 29.88
C LEU A 204 -2.67 -1.40 30.59
#